data_AF-A0A2D6CVM0-F1
#
_entry.id   AF-A0A2D6CVM0-F1
#
_cell.length_a   1.000
_cell.length_b   1.000
_cell.length_c   1.000
_cell.angle_alpha   90.00
_cell.angle_beta   90.00
_cell.angle_gamma   90.00
#
_symmetry.space_group_name_H-M   'P 1'
#
loop_
_entity.id
_entity.type
_entity.pdbx_description
1 polymer ?
#
loop_
_entity_poly.entity_id
_entity_poly.type
_entity_poly.pdbx_seq_one_letter_code
_entity_poly.pdbx_strand_id
1 'polypeptide(L)'
;MTPADVTPPDLVDVTPYDIRGDTVVDPGDVRGSLMLVFSEPVDVVQLTLFGDPIDELWLMPSSGDGGVLDWVATADGNTVTLNGAPDDPILTQTRYDVVGCVVDRAGNVASVAFWFETYIEPL
;
A
#
# COMPACT_ATOMS: atom_id res chain seq x y z
N MET A 1 0.80 -28.12 -25.71
CA MET A 1 0.12 -27.61 -24.50
C MET A 1 1.21 -26.99 -23.65
N THR A 2 1.12 -25.70 -23.35
CA THR A 2 1.95 -25.12 -22.29
C THR A 2 1.47 -25.67 -20.95
N PRO A 3 2.37 -25.88 -19.98
CA PRO A 3 1.96 -26.24 -18.62
C PRO A 3 0.99 -25.19 -18.07
N ALA A 4 0.07 -25.63 -17.20
CA ALA A 4 -0.80 -24.71 -16.47
C ALA A 4 0.07 -23.79 -15.61
N ASP A 5 -0.26 -22.50 -15.63
CA ASP A 5 0.36 -21.54 -14.74
C ASP A 5 -0.19 -21.73 -13.32
N VAL A 6 0.72 -21.79 -12.36
CA VAL A 6 0.45 -22.01 -10.94
C VAL A 6 1.28 -21.08 -10.06
N THR A 7 1.93 -20.09 -10.66
CA THR A 7 2.82 -19.16 -9.95
C THR A 7 2.05 -17.88 -9.67
N PRO A 8 1.86 -17.49 -8.41
CA PRO A 8 1.25 -16.20 -8.10
C PRO A 8 2.11 -15.02 -8.57
N PRO A 9 1.48 -13.86 -8.86
CA PRO A 9 2.21 -12.64 -9.18
C PRO A 9 3.01 -12.13 -7.96
N ASP A 10 4.22 -11.65 -8.18
CA ASP A 10 5.08 -11.07 -7.15
C ASP A 10 4.99 -9.55 -7.15
N LEU A 11 4.96 -8.91 -5.97
CA LEU A 11 5.11 -7.45 -5.84
C LEU A 11 6.59 -7.07 -6.03
N VAL A 12 6.91 -6.51 -7.18
CA VAL A 12 8.28 -6.16 -7.58
C VAL A 12 8.70 -4.82 -6.99
N ASP A 13 7.83 -3.81 -7.09
CA ASP A 13 8.18 -2.43 -6.74
C ASP A 13 6.98 -1.65 -6.18
N VAL A 14 7.29 -0.59 -5.46
CA VAL A 14 6.34 0.42 -4.98
C VAL A 14 6.86 1.78 -5.43
N THR A 15 6.02 2.63 -6.02
CA THR A 15 6.43 3.96 -6.53
C THR A 15 5.63 5.08 -5.87
N PRO A 16 6.22 6.28 -5.69
CA PRO A 16 7.33 6.88 -6.45
C PRO A 16 8.75 6.37 -6.15
N TYR A 17 8.95 5.74 -4.99
CA TYR A 17 10.11 4.92 -4.65
C TYR A 17 9.66 3.84 -3.67
N ASP A 18 10.51 2.84 -3.45
CA ASP A 18 10.17 1.73 -2.57
C ASP A 18 10.12 2.16 -1.10
N ILE A 19 8.92 2.45 -0.61
CA ILE A 19 8.64 2.87 0.78
C ILE A 19 8.44 1.71 1.75
N ARG A 20 8.56 0.45 1.30
CA ARG A 20 8.24 -0.72 2.13
C ARG A 20 9.14 -0.77 3.38
N GLY A 21 8.53 -0.59 4.54
CA GLY A 21 9.20 -0.58 5.84
C GLY A 21 9.98 0.71 6.14
N ASP A 22 9.82 1.76 5.34
CA ASP A 22 10.43 3.06 5.59
C ASP A 22 9.72 3.77 6.74
N THR A 23 10.48 4.52 7.54
CA THR A 23 9.99 5.24 8.72
C THR A 23 10.00 6.77 8.55
N VAL A 24 10.46 7.27 7.41
CA VAL A 24 10.63 8.71 7.16
C VAL A 24 10.03 9.16 5.82
N VAL A 25 8.93 8.52 5.40
CA VAL A 25 8.24 8.86 4.16
C VAL A 25 7.68 10.28 4.23
N ASP A 26 7.91 11.09 3.20
CA ASP A 26 7.23 12.38 3.08
C ASP A 26 5.76 12.14 2.68
N PRO A 27 4.76 12.56 3.48
CA PRO A 27 3.36 12.52 3.05
C PRO A 27 3.15 13.13 1.66
N GLY A 28 3.90 14.18 1.32
CA GLY A 28 3.92 14.84 0.02
C GLY A 28 4.19 13.90 -1.15
N ASP A 29 5.06 12.92 -0.98
CA ASP A 29 5.45 11.97 -2.03
C ASP A 29 4.33 10.98 -2.36
N VAL A 30 3.50 10.64 -1.37
CA VAL A 30 2.45 9.60 -1.50
C VAL A 30 1.04 10.17 -1.56
N ARG A 31 0.83 11.46 -1.29
CA ARG A 31 -0.48 12.13 -1.17
C ARG A 31 -1.49 11.91 -2.31
N GLY A 32 -1.00 11.72 -3.54
CA GLY A 32 -1.87 11.58 -4.72
C GLY A 32 -2.20 10.13 -5.07
N SER A 33 -1.17 9.30 -5.10
CA SER A 33 -1.28 7.90 -5.51
C SER A 33 -0.08 7.11 -5.05
N LEU A 34 -0.32 5.86 -4.66
CA LEU A 34 0.73 4.85 -4.47
C LEU A 34 0.61 3.80 -5.56
N MET A 35 1.68 3.53 -6.32
CA MET A 35 1.64 2.50 -7.36
C MET A 35 2.39 1.25 -6.90
N LEU A 36 1.80 0.09 -7.16
CA LEU A 36 2.30 -1.23 -6.84
C LEU A 36 2.54 -1.95 -8.17
N VAL A 37 3.79 -2.35 -8.43
CA VAL A 37 4.17 -2.99 -9.70
C VAL A 37 4.38 -4.47 -9.46
N PHE A 38 3.65 -5.30 -10.22
CA PHE A 38 3.70 -6.74 -10.14
C PHE A 38 4.52 -7.36 -11.29
N SER A 39 4.97 -8.60 -11.10
CA SER A 39 5.74 -9.36 -12.10
C SER A 39 4.96 -9.61 -13.40
N GLU A 40 3.63 -9.57 -13.34
CA GLU A 40 2.71 -9.86 -14.44
C GLU A 40 1.38 -9.09 -14.29
N PRO A 41 0.49 -9.13 -15.30
CA PRO A 41 -0.79 -8.44 -15.21
C PRO A 41 -1.69 -8.98 -14.11
N VAL A 42 -2.31 -8.08 -13.35
CA VAL A 42 -3.19 -8.44 -12.22
C VAL A 42 -4.49 -7.66 -12.23
N ASP A 43 -5.51 -8.20 -11.57
CA ASP A 43 -6.73 -7.51 -11.16
C ASP A 43 -6.76 -7.37 -9.62
N VAL A 44 -7.39 -6.31 -9.12
CA VAL A 44 -7.55 -6.09 -7.67
C VAL A 44 -8.74 -6.88 -7.15
N VAL A 45 -8.51 -7.74 -6.16
CA VAL A 45 -9.59 -8.40 -5.41
C VAL A 45 -9.99 -7.51 -4.23
N GLN A 46 -8.99 -7.12 -3.43
CA GLN A 46 -9.17 -6.22 -2.29
C GLN A 46 -7.82 -5.59 -1.98
N LEU A 47 -7.77 -4.26 -1.82
CA LEU A 47 -6.63 -3.58 -1.21
C LEU A 47 -7.18 -2.50 -0.30
N THR A 48 -6.59 -2.37 0.88
CA THR A 48 -7.00 -1.42 1.90
C THR A 48 -5.77 -0.78 2.51
N LEU A 49 -5.85 0.52 2.74
CA LEU A 49 -4.83 1.30 3.41
C LEU A 49 -5.37 1.68 4.79
N PHE A 50 -4.65 1.31 5.84
CA PHE A 50 -4.96 1.67 7.22
C PHE A 50 -3.95 2.70 7.68
N GLY A 51 -4.39 3.76 8.34
CA GLY A 51 -3.52 4.78 8.92
C GLY A 51 -3.70 4.85 10.43
N ASP A 52 -2.62 4.64 11.18
CA ASP A 52 -2.58 4.64 12.64
C ASP A 52 -1.63 5.73 13.15
N PRO A 53 -2.15 6.80 13.79
CA PRO A 53 -1.31 7.86 14.35
C PRO A 53 -0.28 7.32 15.33
N ILE A 54 0.95 7.83 15.24
CA ILE A 54 2.04 7.51 16.16
C ILE A 54 1.93 8.49 17.33
N ASP A 55 1.72 7.96 18.54
CA ASP A 55 1.68 8.78 19.76
C ASP A 55 3.11 9.27 20.10
N GLU A 56 3.31 10.57 20.25
CA GLU A 56 4.64 11.14 20.55
C GLU A 56 5.24 10.64 21.87
N LEU A 57 4.42 10.15 22.80
CA LEU A 57 4.88 9.64 24.09
C LEU A 57 5.42 8.19 24.01
N TRP A 58 5.06 7.47 22.95
CA TRP A 58 5.46 6.11 22.68
C TRP A 58 5.66 6.01 21.18
N LEU A 59 6.91 6.10 20.68
CA LEU A 59 7.29 5.93 19.27
C LEU A 59 6.96 4.50 18.74
N MET A 60 5.70 4.12 18.85
CA MET A 60 5.08 2.83 18.60
C MET A 60 3.69 3.15 18.06
N PRO A 61 3.24 2.47 17.00
CA PRO A 61 1.87 2.61 16.52
C PRO A 61 0.87 2.38 17.65
N SER A 62 -0.16 3.21 17.73
CA SER A 62 -1.23 3.07 18.72
C SER A 62 -2.04 1.82 18.34
N SER A 63 -1.86 0.71 19.07
CA SER A 63 -2.33 -0.61 18.66
C SER A 63 -3.86 -0.81 18.64
N GLY A 64 -4.66 0.06 18.03
CA GLY A 64 -6.11 -0.14 17.97
C GLY A 64 -7.00 0.90 17.29
N ASP A 65 -6.53 2.11 16.97
CA ASP A 65 -7.44 3.18 16.46
C ASP A 65 -7.11 3.66 15.03
N GLY A 66 -6.28 2.91 14.30
CA GLY A 66 -6.00 3.21 12.90
C GLY A 66 -7.27 3.19 12.03
N GLY A 67 -7.50 4.27 11.30
CA GLY A 67 -8.64 4.43 10.40
C GLY A 67 -8.39 3.74 9.07
N VAL A 68 -9.44 3.16 8.48
CA VAL A 68 -9.43 2.77 7.07
C VAL A 68 -9.49 4.05 6.24
N LEU A 69 -8.55 4.22 5.31
CA LEU A 69 -8.60 5.29 4.32
C LEU A 69 -9.44 4.82 3.13
N ASP A 70 -10.34 5.66 2.62
CA ASP A 70 -11.22 5.36 1.47
C ASP A 70 -10.50 5.45 0.11
N TRP A 71 -9.26 4.93 0.05
CA TRP A 71 -8.45 4.93 -1.15
C TRP A 71 -8.93 3.88 -2.15
N VAL A 72 -9.06 4.28 -3.41
CA VAL A 72 -9.60 3.42 -4.46
C VAL A 72 -8.47 2.78 -5.26
N ALA A 73 -8.44 1.45 -5.27
CA ALA A 73 -7.48 0.67 -6.04
C ALA A 73 -7.96 0.47 -7.49
N THR A 74 -7.09 0.76 -8.47
CA THR A 74 -7.33 0.53 -9.90
C THR A 74 -6.17 -0.26 -10.51
N ALA A 75 -6.46 -1.32 -11.25
CA ALA A 75 -5.44 -2.08 -11.98
C ALA A 75 -5.34 -1.64 -13.45
N ASP A 76 -4.11 -1.52 -13.96
CA ASP A 76 -3.78 -1.37 -15.37
C ASP A 76 -2.55 -2.22 -15.71
N GLY A 77 -2.78 -3.35 -16.40
CA GLY A 77 -1.73 -4.31 -16.69
C GLY A 77 -1.08 -4.84 -15.41
N ASN A 78 0.23 -4.66 -15.29
CA ASN A 78 1.02 -5.10 -14.12
C ASN A 78 1.01 -4.10 -12.96
N THR A 79 0.30 -2.98 -13.10
CA THR A 79 0.35 -1.90 -12.12
C THR A 79 -0.99 -1.78 -11.42
N VAL A 80 -0.96 -1.71 -10.09
CA VAL A 80 -2.11 -1.30 -9.29
C VAL A 80 -1.82 0.07 -8.70
N THR A 81 -2.73 1.02 -8.92
CA THR A 81 -2.66 2.35 -8.34
C THR A 81 -3.68 2.44 -7.21
N LEU A 82 -3.23 2.74 -5.99
CA LEU A 82 -4.08 3.19 -4.90
C LEU A 82 -4.23 4.71 -5.01
N ASN A 83 -5.43 5.17 -5.33
CA ASN A 83 -5.73 6.58 -5.56
C ASN A 83 -6.26 7.20 -4.27
N GLY A 84 -5.66 8.31 -3.86
CA GLY A 84 -6.06 9.02 -2.65
C GLY A 84 -7.46 9.63 -2.74
N ALA A 85 -8.21 9.53 -1.66
CA ALA A 85 -9.46 10.27 -1.48
C ALA A 85 -9.17 11.68 -0.91
N PRO A 86 -9.79 12.75 -1.43
CA PRO A 86 -9.57 14.11 -0.93
C PRO A 86 -9.87 14.29 0.56
N ASP A 87 -10.82 13.52 1.09
CA ASP A 87 -11.27 13.61 2.48
C ASP A 87 -10.43 12.74 3.45
N ASP A 88 -9.61 11.83 2.93
CA ASP A 88 -8.73 10.92 3.70
C ASP A 88 -7.26 11.03 3.25
N PRO A 89 -6.57 12.15 3.58
CA PRO A 89 -5.19 12.38 3.17
C PRO A 89 -4.18 11.55 3.97
N ILE A 90 -2.98 11.39 3.40
CA ILE A 90 -1.80 10.94 4.15
C ILE A 90 -1.34 12.07 5.09
N LEU A 91 -1.21 11.75 6.37
CA LEU A 91 -0.84 12.61 7.47
C LEU A 91 0.62 12.36 7.88
N THR A 92 1.25 13.35 8.51
CA THR A 92 2.54 13.18 9.21
C THR A 92 2.37 12.31 10.45
N GLN A 93 3.48 11.81 11.01
CA GLN A 93 3.47 11.04 12.27
C GLN A 93 2.46 9.89 12.27
N THR A 94 2.31 9.19 11.16
CA THR A 94 1.30 8.15 11.01
C THR A 94 1.93 6.92 10.37
N ARG A 95 1.64 5.75 10.94
CA ARG A 95 1.97 4.47 10.35
C ARG A 95 0.87 4.06 9.40
N TYR A 96 1.24 3.61 8.22
CA TYR A 96 0.35 3.11 7.21
C TYR A 96 0.60 1.65 6.92
N ASP A 97 -0.45 0.83 6.93
CA ASP A 97 -0.41 -0.57 6.54
C ASP A 97 -1.25 -0.77 5.26
N VAL A 98 -0.62 -1.29 4.21
CA VAL A 98 -1.28 -1.68 2.95
C VAL A 98 -1.52 -3.18 2.99
N VAL A 99 -2.79 -3.58 3.00
CA VAL A 99 -3.19 -4.99 3.15
C VAL A 99 -4.23 -5.37 2.11
N GLY A 100 -4.09 -6.56 1.52
CA GLY A 100 -5.08 -7.12 0.62
C GLY A 100 -4.56 -8.25 -0.26
N CYS A 101 -5.15 -8.41 -1.43
CA CYS A 101 -4.75 -9.37 -2.44
C CYS A 101 -5.09 -8.93 -3.87
N VAL A 102 -4.30 -9.45 -4.79
CA VAL A 102 -4.48 -9.34 -6.24
C VAL A 102 -4.59 -10.73 -6.85
N VAL A 103 -5.12 -10.81 -8.06
CA VAL A 103 -5.25 -12.07 -8.82
C VAL A 103 -4.72 -11.88 -10.24
N ASP A 104 -3.97 -12.85 -10.75
CA ASP A 104 -3.53 -12.85 -12.14
C ASP A 104 -4.62 -13.39 -13.11
N ARG A 105 -4.31 -13.46 -14.40
CA ARG A 105 -5.23 -14.01 -15.42
C ARG A 105 -5.44 -15.52 -15.33
N ALA A 106 -4.52 -16.24 -14.71
CA ALA A 106 -4.63 -17.69 -14.48
C ALA A 106 -5.47 -18.01 -13.22
N GLY A 107 -5.78 -17.01 -12.40
CA GLY A 107 -6.52 -17.13 -11.15
C GLY A 107 -5.63 -17.37 -9.94
N ASN A 108 -4.30 -17.24 -10.05
CA ASN A 108 -3.42 -17.33 -8.89
C ASN A 108 -3.51 -16.05 -8.07
N VAL A 109 -3.63 -16.20 -6.75
CA VAL A 109 -3.84 -15.09 -5.82
C VAL A 109 -2.53 -14.79 -5.09
N ALA A 110 -2.17 -13.51 -5.05
CA ALA A 110 -1.04 -13.02 -4.25
C ALA A 110 -1.53 -12.08 -3.15
N SER A 111 -1.03 -12.29 -1.93
CA SER A 111 -1.26 -11.38 -0.81
C SER A 111 -0.32 -10.18 -0.89
N VAL A 112 -0.88 -9.00 -0.60
CA VAL A 112 -0.13 -7.76 -0.44
C VAL A 112 -0.19 -7.37 1.03
N ALA A 113 0.97 -7.24 1.66
CA ALA A 113 1.09 -6.81 3.04
C ALA A 113 2.44 -6.10 3.23
N PHE A 114 2.41 -4.78 3.41
CA PHE A 114 3.57 -4.00 3.79
C PHE A 114 3.13 -2.75 4.56
N TRP A 115 4.09 -2.05 5.15
CA TRP A 115 3.84 -0.85 5.92
C TRP A 115 4.84 0.25 5.57
N PHE A 116 4.55 1.48 5.94
CA PHE A 116 5.47 2.62 5.95
C PHE A 116 5.04 3.62 7.02
N GLU A 117 5.94 4.50 7.46
CA GLU A 117 5.62 5.57 8.41
C GLU A 117 6.04 6.91 7.83
N THR A 118 5.22 7.93 8.07
CA THR A 118 5.53 9.29 7.66
C THR A 118 6.35 10.01 8.72
N TYR A 119 7.28 10.86 8.28
CA TYR A 119 8.21 11.51 9.19
C TYR A 119 7.50 12.37 10.25
N ILE A 120 8.21 12.55 11.36
CA ILE A 120 7.84 13.48 12.43
C ILE A 120 8.37 14.87 12.08
N GLU A 121 7.49 15.86 11.89
CA GLU A 121 7.93 17.25 11.83
C GLU A 121 8.58 17.62 13.18
N PRO A 122 9.81 18.17 13.20
CA PRO A 122 10.35 18.68 14.45
C PRO A 122 9.50 19.88 14.90
N LEU A 123 9.00 19.79 16.14
CA LEU A 123 8.28 20.85 16.86
C LEU A 123 9.05 22.17 16.94
#